data_AF-A0AA41VQ04-F1
#
_entry.id   AF-A0AA41VQ04-F1
#
_cell.length_a   1.000
_cell.length_b   1.000
_cell.length_c   1.000
_cell.angle_alpha   90.00
_cell.angle_beta   90.00
_cell.angle_gamma   90.00
#
_symmetry.space_group_name_H-M   'P 1'
#
loop_
_entity.id
_entity.type
_entity.pdbx_description
1 polymer ?
#
loop_
_entity_poly.entity_id
_entity_poly.type
_entity_poly.pdbx_seq_one_letter_code
_entity_poly.pdbx_strand_id
1 'polypeptide(L)'
;QPLNIPTSFNQRAVLIDEILHASGDQTTDIDWYVKRTVLGGIYSAAEVYMLTDNSPDFRDTWEFVRRRVKDAFDLEKTVQEAKYLAEAVGAGLGSTVQGFMKGMSRGGR
;
A
#
# COMPACT_ATOMS: atom_id res chain seq x y z
N GLN A 1 -12.87 35.50 -18.51
CA GLN A 1 -11.72 34.73 -17.99
C GLN A 1 -12.01 34.43 -16.51
N PRO A 2 -12.17 33.19 -16.02
CA PRO A 2 -12.41 32.99 -14.59
C PRO A 2 -11.09 32.82 -13.82
N LEU A 3 -10.97 33.59 -12.73
CA LEU A 3 -9.75 33.95 -11.98
C LEU A 3 -9.69 33.33 -10.57
N ASN A 4 -10.39 32.21 -10.29
CA ASN A 4 -10.47 31.64 -8.93
C ASN A 4 -9.96 30.20 -8.79
N ILE A 5 -9.36 29.66 -9.85
CA ILE A 5 -8.89 28.28 -9.88
C ILE A 5 -7.79 28.01 -8.83
N PRO A 6 -6.71 28.81 -8.70
CA PRO A 6 -5.61 28.43 -7.81
C PRO A 6 -5.99 28.44 -6.31
N THR A 7 -6.84 29.37 -5.88
CA THR A 7 -7.28 29.46 -4.47
C THR A 7 -8.19 28.30 -4.08
N SER A 8 -9.09 27.90 -4.97
CA SER A 8 -10.00 26.76 -4.73
C SER A 8 -9.27 25.41 -4.64
N PHE A 9 -8.18 25.24 -5.39
CA PHE A 9 -7.35 24.03 -5.32
C PHE A 9 -6.57 23.95 -4.01
N ASN A 10 -5.97 25.06 -3.57
CA ASN A 10 -5.22 25.09 -2.30
C ASN A 10 -6.13 24.85 -1.09
N GLN A 11 -7.35 25.39 -1.10
CA GLN A 11 -8.32 25.14 -0.03
C GLN A 11 -8.78 23.67 0.01
N ARG A 12 -8.94 23.03 -1.15
CA ARG A 12 -9.25 21.60 -1.23
C ARG A 12 -8.09 20.73 -0.73
N ALA A 13 -6.85 21.07 -1.08
CA ALA A 13 -5.67 20.34 -0.64
C ALA A 13 -5.53 20.38 0.89
N VAL A 14 -5.68 21.56 1.49
CA VAL A 14 -5.63 21.72 2.96
C VAL A 14 -6.78 20.98 3.66
N LEU A 15 -7.99 21.02 3.11
CA LEU A 15 -9.14 20.28 3.68
C LEU A 15 -8.94 18.76 3.63
N ILE A 16 -8.33 18.25 2.54
CA ILE A 16 -8.01 16.82 2.41
C ILE A 16 -6.94 16.43 3.42
N ASP A 17 -5.90 17.25 3.59
CA ASP A 17 -4.83 17.01 4.57
C ASP A 17 -5.36 17.02 6.01
N GLU A 18 -6.29 17.92 6.34
CA GLU A 18 -6.91 17.98 7.69
C GLU A 18 -7.81 16.78 7.98
N ILE A 19 -8.58 16.29 6.99
CA ILE A 19 -9.41 15.09 7.12
C ILE A 19 -8.54 13.84 7.32
N LEU A 20 -7.44 13.74 6.57
CA LEU A 20 -6.48 12.64 6.68
C LEU A 20 -5.71 12.67 8.01
N HIS A 21 -5.41 13.86 8.53
CA HIS A 21 -4.76 14.02 9.83
C HIS A 21 -5.68 13.67 11.01
N ALA A 22 -6.98 13.96 10.91
CA ALA A 22 -7.95 13.75 11.98
C ALA A 22 -8.41 12.28 12.12
N SER A 23 -8.31 11.48 11.06
CA SER A 23 -8.85 10.10 11.07
C SER A 23 -7.98 9.10 11.83
N GLY A 24 -6.78 9.48 12.30
CA GLY A 24 -5.94 8.65 13.17
C GLY A 24 -5.45 7.32 12.58
N ASP A 25 -5.90 6.98 11.37
CA ASP A 25 -5.57 5.79 10.63
C ASP A 25 -4.84 6.22 9.35
N GLN A 26 -3.51 6.11 9.36
CA GLN A 26 -2.66 6.44 8.23
C GLN A 26 -2.59 5.30 7.21
N THR A 27 -3.67 4.55 7.02
CA THR A 27 -3.75 3.64 5.88
C THR A 27 -4.26 4.45 4.70
N THR A 28 -3.32 4.88 3.85
CA THR A 28 -3.56 5.44 2.52
C THR A 28 -4.75 4.78 1.83
N ASP A 29 -5.56 5.55 1.09
CA ASP A 29 -6.69 5.06 0.27
C ASP A 29 -6.35 3.79 -0.55
N ILE A 30 -5.08 3.63 -0.92
CA ILE A 30 -4.52 2.46 -1.60
C ILE A 30 -4.81 1.15 -0.85
N ASP A 31 -4.67 1.09 0.48
CA ASP A 31 -4.89 -0.13 1.25
C ASP A 31 -6.35 -0.58 1.20
N TRP A 32 -7.29 0.38 1.20
CA TRP A 32 -8.71 0.09 1.04
C TRP A 32 -9.04 -0.52 -0.33
N TYR A 33 -8.51 0.06 -1.41
CA TYR A 33 -8.73 -0.47 -2.77
C TYR A 33 -8.03 -1.80 -3.00
N VAL A 34 -6.82 -1.98 -2.45
CA VAL A 34 -6.09 -3.25 -2.52
C VAL A 34 -6.84 -4.35 -1.78
N LYS A 35 -7.28 -4.11 -0.54
CA LYS A 35 -8.08 -5.07 0.24
C LYS A 35 -9.35 -5.49 -0.50
N ARG A 36 -10.07 -4.53 -1.09
CA ARG A 36 -11.29 -4.82 -1.87
C ARG A 36 -11.01 -5.59 -3.15
N THR A 37 -9.94 -5.24 -3.87
CA THR A 37 -9.54 -5.94 -5.10
C THR A 37 -9.16 -7.38 -4.80
N VAL A 38 -8.35 -7.60 -3.77
CA VAL A 38 -7.94 -8.93 -3.34
C VAL A 38 -9.14 -9.75 -2.89
N LEU A 39 -10.01 -9.20 -2.04
CA LEU A 39 -11.21 -9.90 -1.58
C LEU A 39 -12.16 -10.25 -2.73
N GLY A 40 -12.38 -9.33 -3.67
CA GLY A 40 -13.16 -9.56 -4.87
C GLY A 40 -12.56 -10.67 -5.73
N GLY A 41 -11.25 -10.68 -5.92
CA GLY A 41 -10.54 -11.73 -6.64
C GLY A 41 -10.67 -13.11 -5.99
N ILE A 42 -10.56 -13.19 -4.65
CA ILE A 42 -10.76 -14.44 -3.90
C ILE A 42 -12.18 -14.95 -4.09
N TYR A 43 -13.18 -14.08 -3.97
CA TYR A 43 -14.58 -14.43 -4.15
C TYR A 43 -14.86 -14.97 -5.56
N SER A 44 -14.47 -14.24 -6.61
CA SER A 44 -14.69 -14.67 -7.99
C SER A 44 -13.97 -15.99 -8.30
N ALA A 45 -12.76 -16.18 -7.78
CA ALA A 45 -12.02 -17.43 -7.97
C ALA A 45 -12.67 -18.61 -7.22
N ALA A 46 -13.22 -18.36 -6.02
CA ALA A 46 -13.92 -19.37 -5.24
C ALA A 46 -15.24 -19.78 -5.91
N GLU A 47 -15.99 -18.82 -6.47
CA GLU A 47 -17.22 -19.09 -7.22
C GLU A 47 -16.96 -20.04 -8.40
N VAL A 48 -15.93 -19.75 -9.22
CA VAL A 48 -15.55 -20.63 -10.35
C VAL A 48 -15.08 -22.00 -9.87
N TYR A 49 -14.31 -22.07 -8.79
CA TYR A 49 -13.84 -23.34 -8.23
C TYR A 49 -15.01 -24.21 -7.75
N MET A 50 -15.97 -23.58 -7.07
CA MET A 50 -17.16 -24.23 -6.50
C MET A 50 -18.03 -24.92 -7.55
N LEU A 51 -18.06 -24.42 -8.80
CA LEU A 51 -18.80 -25.03 -9.91
C LEU A 51 -18.32 -26.44 -10.26
N THR A 52 -17.09 -26.79 -9.89
CA THR A 52 -16.48 -28.10 -10.18
C THR A 52 -16.26 -28.95 -8.94
N ASP A 53 -16.58 -28.42 -7.75
CA ASP A 53 -16.37 -29.08 -6.48
C ASP A 53 -17.51 -30.06 -6.18
N ASN A 54 -17.19 -31.34 -6.15
CA ASN A 54 -18.11 -32.44 -5.83
C ASN A 54 -17.86 -33.02 -4.43
N SER A 55 -17.00 -32.37 -3.63
CA SER A 55 -16.72 -32.80 -2.27
C SER A 55 -17.93 -32.55 -1.35
N PRO A 56 -18.13 -33.36 -0.30
CA PRO A 56 -19.18 -33.12 0.68
C PRO A 56 -19.08 -31.71 1.26
N ASP A 57 -20.21 -31.00 1.26
CA ASP A 57 -20.35 -29.63 1.76
C ASP A 57 -19.33 -28.62 1.18
N PHE A 58 -18.85 -28.84 -0.05
CA PHE A 58 -17.87 -27.99 -0.72
C PHE A 58 -16.56 -27.80 0.07
N ARG A 59 -16.14 -28.83 0.81
CA ARG A 59 -14.93 -28.78 1.64
C ARG A 59 -13.69 -28.32 0.86
N ASP A 60 -13.54 -28.75 -0.38
CA ASP A 60 -12.39 -28.42 -1.20
C ASP A 60 -12.39 -26.93 -1.59
N THR A 61 -13.57 -26.35 -1.83
CA THR A 61 -13.76 -24.90 -2.01
C THR A 61 -13.39 -24.13 -0.73
N TRP A 62 -13.79 -24.61 0.45
CA TRP A 62 -13.41 -23.96 1.71
C TRP A 62 -11.90 -23.99 1.97
N GLU A 63 -11.23 -25.09 1.62
CA GLU A 63 -9.77 -25.17 1.66
C GLU A 63 -9.11 -24.25 0.64
N PHE A 64 -9.68 -24.13 -0.56
CA PHE A 64 -9.23 -23.17 -1.57
C PHE A 64 -9.31 -21.73 -1.05
N VAL A 65 -10.46 -21.32 -0.49
CA VAL A 65 -10.65 -19.97 0.07
C VAL A 65 -9.64 -19.71 1.19
N ARG A 66 -9.48 -20.66 2.12
CA ARG A 66 -8.53 -20.53 3.24
C ARG A 66 -7.09 -20.31 2.75
N ARG A 67 -6.66 -21.04 1.72
CA ARG A 67 -5.35 -20.87 1.10
C ARG A 67 -5.20 -19.47 0.50
N ARG A 68 -6.19 -19.01 -0.28
CA ARG A 68 -6.14 -17.68 -0.91
C ARG A 68 -6.15 -16.53 0.09
N VAL A 69 -6.90 -16.66 1.17
CA VAL A 69 -6.88 -15.67 2.27
C VAL A 69 -5.51 -15.64 2.93
N LYS A 70 -4.88 -16.79 3.17
CA LYS A 70 -3.50 -16.84 3.67
C LYS A 70 -2.52 -16.18 2.70
N ASP A 71 -2.62 -16.50 1.41
CA ASP A 71 -1.76 -15.90 0.36
C ASP A 71 -1.87 -14.37 0.36
N ALA A 72 -3.08 -13.82 0.59
CA ALA A 72 -3.30 -12.38 0.69
C ALA A 72 -2.58 -11.73 1.87
N PHE A 73 -2.63 -12.35 3.07
CA PHE A 73 -1.90 -11.86 4.24
C PHE A 73 -0.38 -11.96 4.07
N ASP A 74 0.10 -13.04 3.48
CA ASP A 74 1.54 -13.21 3.21
C ASP A 74 2.03 -12.15 2.20
N LEU A 75 1.21 -11.81 1.20
CA LEU A 75 1.50 -10.76 0.24
C LEU A 75 1.56 -9.38 0.92
N GLU A 76 0.58 -9.04 1.76
CA GLU A 76 0.57 -7.78 2.53
C GLU A 76 1.85 -7.63 3.37
N LYS A 77 2.22 -8.69 4.09
CA LYS A 77 3.46 -8.72 4.87
C LYS A 77 4.70 -8.53 4.00
N THR A 78 4.79 -9.23 2.87
CA THR A 78 5.93 -9.15 1.95
C THR A 78 6.09 -7.75 1.37
N VAL A 79 4.97 -7.11 0.97
CA VAL A 79 4.97 -5.73 0.47
C VAL A 79 5.45 -4.76 1.55
N GLN A 80 5.00 -4.96 2.79
CA GLN A 80 5.40 -4.13 3.91
C GLN A 80 6.90 -4.25 4.23
N GLU A 81 7.43 -5.47 4.26
CA GLU A 81 8.87 -5.74 4.45
C GLU A 81 9.70 -5.11 3.33
N ALA A 82 9.26 -5.21 2.07
CA ALA A 82 9.94 -4.61 0.93
C ALA A 82 9.96 -3.07 1.02
N LYS A 83 8.86 -2.44 1.45
CA LYS A 83 8.79 -0.99 1.67
C LYS A 83 9.79 -0.54 2.73
N TYR A 84 9.81 -1.22 3.88
CA TYR A 84 10.76 -0.91 4.96
C TYR A 84 12.22 -1.07 4.51
N LEU A 85 12.52 -2.12 3.75
CA LEU A 85 13.86 -2.32 3.19
C LEU A 85 14.26 -1.19 2.24
N ALA A 86 13.36 -0.79 1.34
CA ALA A 86 13.62 0.30 0.40
C ALA A 86 13.87 1.64 1.13
N GLU A 87 13.08 1.94 2.17
CA GLU A 87 13.26 3.13 3.01
C GLU A 87 14.59 3.11 3.75
N ALA A 88 14.95 1.98 4.37
CA ALA A 88 16.22 1.82 5.09
C ALA A 88 17.44 1.98 4.17
N VAL A 89 17.40 1.39 2.97
CA VAL A 89 18.45 1.53 1.95
C VAL A 89 18.53 2.98 1.46
N GLY A 90 17.40 3.63 1.21
CA GLY A 90 17.33 5.04 0.81
C GLY A 90 17.92 5.98 1.87
N ALA A 91 17.56 5.80 3.14
CA ALA A 91 18.07 6.59 4.25
C ALA A 91 19.58 6.34 4.49
N GLY A 92 20.02 5.08 4.41
CA GLY A 92 21.42 4.69 4.57
C GLY A 92 22.32 5.27 3.45
N LEU A 93 21.85 5.23 2.20
CA LEU A 93 22.57 5.83 1.08
C LEU A 93 22.56 7.37 1.15
N GLY A 94 21.42 7.98 1.48
CA GLY A 94 21.29 9.44 1.59
C GLY A 94 22.22 10.03 2.64
N SER A 95 22.31 9.41 3.82
CA SER A 95 23.22 9.84 4.88
C SER A 95 24.69 9.65 4.51
N THR A 96 25.04 8.56 3.81
CA THR A 96 26.41 8.30 3.35
C THR A 96 26.85 9.31 2.29
N VAL A 97 26.00 9.60 1.30
CA VAL A 97 26.28 10.60 0.24
C VAL A 97 26.38 12.01 0.84
N GLN A 98 25.50 12.37 1.77
CA GLN A 98 25.57 13.65 2.46
C GLN A 98 26.85 13.81 3.29
N GLY A 99 27.29 12.74 3.97
CA GLY A 99 28.55 12.70 4.71
C GLY A 99 29.76 12.98 3.80
N PHE A 100 29.81 12.33 2.63
CA PHE A 100 30.88 12.53 1.65
C PHE A 100 30.90 13.97 1.07
N MET A 101 29.72 14.49 0.70
CA MET A 101 29.59 15.83 0.12
C MET A 101 29.96 16.93 1.13
N LYS A 102 29.62 16.75 2.42
CA LYS A 102 30.02 17.65 3.52
C LYS A 102 31.53 17.59 3.78
N GLY A 103 32.16 16.43 3.62
CA GLY A 103 33.61 16.26 3.71
C GLY A 103 34.36 17.01 2.62
N MET A 104 33.91 16.91 1.36
CA MET A 104 34.52 17.62 0.22
C MET A 104 34.40 19.15 0.33
N SER A 105 33.26 19.67 0.81
CA SER A 105 33.05 21.12 0.95
C SER A 105 33.94 21.78 2.02
N ARG A 106 34.44 21.03 3.01
CA ARG A 106 35.32 21.56 4.07
C ARG A 106 36.82 21.52 3.73
N GLY A 107 37.24 20.74 2.74
CA GLY A 107 38.66 20.60 2.35
C GLY A 107 39.15 21.56 1.26
N GLY A 108 38.26 22.42 0.73
CA GLY A 108 38.55 23.33 -0.40
C GLY A 108 38.83 24.79 -0.01
N ARG A 109 39.34 25.07 1.19
CA ARG A 109 39.88 26.39 1.56
C ARG A 109 41.32 26.26 2.00
#